data_AF-S3JNX2-F1
#
_entry.id   AF-S3JNX2-F1
#
_cell.length_a   1.000
_cell.length_b   1.000
_cell.length_c   1.000
_cell.angle_alpha   90.00
_cell.angle_beta   90.00
_cell.angle_gamma   90.00
#
_symmetry.space_group_name_H-M   'P 1'
#
loop_
_entity.id
_entity.type
_entity.pdbx_description
1 polymer ?
#
loop_
_entity_poly.entity_id
_entity_poly.type
_entity_poly.pdbx_seq_one_letter_code
_entity_poly.pdbx_strand_id
1 'polypeptide(L)'
;MKELAENALSDLVTPELFAAYVGKTPAAIRKMATAGKLPVIRMKDPLNPSKKGGEIYIHRGEWDAYAAHLAQNAPPEWHDWKNRLFTTEKMKQQNAK
;
A
#
# COMPACT_ATOMS: atom_id res chain seq x y z
N MET A 1 3.09 -0.97 26.25
CA MET A 1 1.84 -1.40 25.58
C MET A 1 1.55 -0.36 24.52
N LYS A 2 1.63 -0.70 23.22
CA LYS A 2 1.32 0.26 22.16
C LYS A 2 -0.20 0.42 22.16
N GLU A 3 -0.68 1.58 22.55
CA GLU A 3 -2.10 1.95 22.53
C GLU A 3 -2.64 1.63 21.12
N LEU A 4 -3.57 0.68 21.02
CA LEU A 4 -4.25 0.35 19.77
C LEU A 4 -5.11 1.55 19.42
N ALA A 5 -4.56 2.45 18.62
CA ALA A 5 -5.26 3.62 18.16
C ALA A 5 -6.61 3.20 17.57
N GLU A 6 -7.71 3.75 18.08
CA GLU A 6 -9.09 3.47 17.65
C GLU A 6 -9.33 3.75 16.15
N ASN A 7 -8.34 4.31 15.44
CA ASN A 7 -8.34 4.60 14.01
C ASN A 7 -7.33 3.78 13.18
N ALA A 8 -6.68 2.76 13.75
CA ALA A 8 -5.78 1.90 13.00
C ALA A 8 -6.59 0.97 12.06
N LEU A 9 -6.40 1.13 10.75
CA LEU A 9 -7.00 0.23 9.77
C LEU A 9 -6.48 -1.21 9.99
N SER A 10 -7.36 -2.22 9.89
CA SER A 10 -6.99 -3.65 9.97
C SER A 10 -5.99 -4.06 8.88
N ASP A 11 -5.09 -5.00 9.12
CA ASP A 11 -4.13 -5.46 8.11
C ASP A 11 -4.80 -6.13 6.91
N LEU A 12 -5.95 -6.77 7.12
CA LEU A 12 -6.80 -7.29 6.06
C LEU A 12 -7.98 -6.35 5.84
N VAL A 13 -8.09 -5.85 4.62
CA VAL A 13 -9.12 -4.87 4.22
C VAL A 13 -9.87 -5.34 2.99
N THR A 14 -11.11 -4.85 2.85
CA THR A 14 -11.92 -5.06 1.64
C THR A 14 -11.32 -4.33 0.44
N PRO A 15 -11.66 -4.73 -0.80
CA PRO A 15 -11.21 -4.03 -2.01
C PRO A 15 -11.63 -2.55 -2.02
N GLU A 16 -12.79 -2.23 -1.45
CA GLU A 16 -13.33 -0.87 -1.34
C GLU A 16 -12.48 0.00 -0.41
N LEU A 17 -12.19 -0.50 0.79
CA LEU A 17 -11.37 0.22 1.76
C LEU A 17 -9.92 0.37 1.26
N PHE A 18 -9.37 -0.68 0.65
CA PHE A 18 -8.05 -0.59 0.01
C PHE A 18 -8.02 0.40 -1.15
N ALA A 19 -9.08 0.45 -1.97
CA ALA A 19 -9.20 1.40 -3.06
C ALA A 19 -9.16 2.86 -2.57
N ALA A 20 -9.91 3.15 -1.49
CA ALA A 20 -9.84 4.45 -0.82
C ALA A 20 -8.43 4.74 -0.28
N TYR A 21 -7.80 3.74 0.36
CA TYR A 21 -6.46 3.85 0.94
C TYR A 21 -5.37 4.21 -0.10
N VAL A 22 -5.38 3.56 -1.27
CA VAL A 22 -4.35 3.79 -2.32
C VAL A 22 -4.77 4.81 -3.39
N GLY A 23 -5.93 5.46 -3.24
CA GLY A 23 -6.44 6.45 -4.20
C GLY A 23 -6.79 5.89 -5.57
N LYS A 24 -7.41 4.70 -5.63
CA LYS A 24 -7.89 4.04 -6.87
C LYS A 24 -9.38 3.75 -6.80
N THR A 25 -9.98 3.35 -7.92
CA THR A 25 -11.36 2.86 -7.93
C THR A 25 -11.43 1.40 -7.48
N PRO A 26 -12.51 0.96 -6.81
CA PRO A 26 -12.69 -0.45 -6.43
C PRO A 26 -12.61 -1.41 -7.63
N ALA A 27 -13.12 -0.99 -8.79
CA ALA A 27 -13.04 -1.76 -10.03
C ALA A 27 -11.58 -1.99 -10.49
N ALA A 28 -10.72 -0.97 -10.36
CA ALA A 28 -9.29 -1.11 -10.68
C ALA A 28 -8.59 -2.07 -9.71
N ILE A 29 -8.89 -1.98 -8.41
CA ILE A 29 -8.35 -2.89 -7.39
C ILE A 29 -8.75 -4.34 -7.66
N ARG A 30 -10.02 -4.59 -7.99
CA ARG A 30 -10.50 -5.94 -8.34
C ARG A 30 -9.79 -6.49 -9.59
N LYS A 31 -9.57 -5.66 -10.62
CA LYS A 31 -8.77 -6.06 -11.80
C LYS A 31 -7.32 -6.37 -11.45
N MET A 32 -6.69 -5.57 -10.59
CA MET A 32 -5.33 -5.81 -10.11
C MET A 32 -5.23 -7.11 -9.31
N ALA A 33 -6.21 -7.39 -8.46
CA ALA A 33 -6.30 -8.63 -7.69
C ALA A 33 -6.43 -9.87 -8.62
N THR A 34 -7.30 -9.81 -9.64
CA THR A 34 -7.41 -10.88 -10.64
C THR A 34 -6.12 -11.06 -11.45
N ALA A 35 -5.38 -9.97 -11.70
CA ALA A 35 -4.11 -10.00 -12.41
C ALA A 35 -2.90 -10.41 -11.55
N GLY A 36 -3.09 -10.75 -10.26
CA GLY A 36 -2.01 -11.18 -9.37
C GLY A 36 -1.06 -10.07 -8.94
N LYS A 37 -1.49 -8.80 -8.99
CA LYS A 37 -0.65 -7.63 -8.68
C LYS A 37 -0.73 -7.16 -7.22
N LEU A 38 -1.52 -7.84 -6.39
CA LEU A 38 -1.82 -7.45 -5.02
C LEU A 38 -1.70 -8.67 -4.09
N PRO A 39 -1.32 -8.46 -2.81
CA PRO A 39 -1.31 -9.52 -1.79
C PRO A 39 -2.75 -9.86 -1.39
N VAL A 40 -3.35 -10.81 -2.09
CA VAL A 40 -4.78 -11.17 -1.96
C VAL A 40 -4.96 -12.40 -1.09
N ILE A 41 -5.84 -12.31 -0.10
CA ILE A 41 -6.36 -13.45 0.65
C ILE A 41 -7.79 -13.72 0.20
N ARG A 42 -8.10 -14.99 -0.12
CA ARG A 42 -9.44 -15.42 -0.49
C ARG A 42 -10.11 -16.12 0.69
N MET A 43 -11.15 -15.52 1.23
CA MET A 43 -11.99 -16.14 2.25
C MET A 43 -13.08 -16.97 1.54
N LYS A 44 -13.03 -18.28 1.74
CA LYS A 44 -14.03 -19.22 1.22
C LYS A 44 -14.94 -19.68 2.34
N ASP A 45 -16.17 -20.00 1.98
CA ASP A 45 -17.11 -20.66 2.90
C ASP A 45 -16.52 -22.02 3.33
N PRO A 46 -16.29 -22.26 4.64
CA PRO A 46 -15.76 -23.53 5.13
C PRO A 46 -16.71 -24.70 4.88
N LEU A 47 -18.02 -24.45 4.76
CA LEU A 47 -19.02 -25.46 4.46
C LEU A 47 -19.12 -25.75 2.95
N ASN A 48 -18.57 -24.88 2.10
CA ASN A 48 -18.54 -25.07 0.65
C ASN A 48 -17.24 -24.55 0.01
N PRO A 49 -16.10 -25.20 0.28
CA PRO A 49 -14.77 -24.75 -0.17
C PRO A 49 -14.58 -24.86 -1.70
N SER A 50 -15.43 -25.62 -2.37
CA SER A 50 -15.47 -25.82 -3.82
C SER A 50 -16.26 -24.73 -4.56
N LYS A 51 -17.07 -23.91 -3.87
CA LYS A 51 -17.79 -22.78 -4.49
C LYS A 51 -16.80 -21.79 -5.12
N LYS A 52 -16.97 -21.53 -6.41
CA LYS A 52 -16.21 -20.50 -7.12
C LYS A 52 -16.64 -19.11 -6.63
N GLY A 53 -15.65 -18.26 -6.33
CA GLY A 53 -15.89 -16.90 -5.83
C GLY A 53 -15.98 -16.83 -4.31
N GLY A 54 -14.82 -16.83 -3.66
CA GLY A 54 -14.71 -16.41 -2.26
C GLY A 54 -14.59 -14.89 -2.16
N GLU A 55 -14.83 -14.35 -0.97
CA GLU A 55 -14.59 -12.94 -0.70
C GLU A 55 -13.08 -12.65 -0.79
N ILE A 56 -12.74 -11.52 -1.39
CA ILE A 56 -11.35 -11.10 -1.61
C ILE A 56 -11.02 -10.05 -0.56
N TYR A 57 -9.97 -10.30 0.19
CA TYR A 57 -9.34 -9.34 1.08
C TYR A 57 -7.93 -9.02 0.57
N ILE A 58 -7.45 -7.83 0.88
CA ILE A 58 -6.11 -7.37 0.53
C ILE A 58 -5.32 -7.19 1.82
N HIS A 59 -4.12 -7.75 1.87
CA HIS A 59 -3.21 -7.58 3.00
C HIS A 59 -2.49 -6.23 2.87
N ARG A 60 -3.06 -5.19 3.48
CA ARG A 60 -2.48 -3.83 3.50
C ARG A 60 -1.11 -3.81 4.17
N GLY A 61 -0.95 -4.49 5.31
CA GLY A 61 0.34 -4.54 6.01
C GLY A 61 1.49 -5.06 5.13
N GLU A 62 1.27 -6.15 4.38
CA GLU A 62 2.25 -6.69 3.43
C GLU A 62 2.53 -5.73 2.27
N TRP A 63 1.49 -5.08 1.74
CA TRP A 63 1.64 -4.03 0.73
C TRP A 63 2.53 -2.88 1.22
N ASP A 64 2.27 -2.35 2.41
CA ASP A 64 3.03 -1.25 3.00
C ASP A 64 4.49 -1.65 3.26
N ALA A 65 4.71 -2.86 3.80
CA ALA A 65 6.05 -3.39 4.05
C ALA A 65 6.87 -3.51 2.76
N TYR A 66 6.26 -4.02 1.69
CA TYR A 66 6.95 -4.15 0.40
C TYR A 66 7.16 -2.80 -0.27
N ALA A 67 6.20 -1.87 -0.19
CA ALA A 67 6.37 -0.50 -0.69
C ALA A 67 7.53 0.23 0.00
N ALA A 68 7.66 0.08 1.33
CA ALA A 68 8.78 0.62 2.09
C ALA A 68 10.11 -0.01 1.67
N HIS A 69 10.14 -1.34 1.50
CA HIS A 69 11.33 -2.05 1.02
C HIS A 69 11.79 -1.56 -0.36
N LEU A 70 10.87 -1.38 -1.31
CA LEU A 70 11.17 -0.86 -2.64
C LEU A 70 11.73 0.57 -2.57
N ALA A 71 11.14 1.42 -1.73
CA ALA A 71 11.62 2.79 -1.55
C ALA A 71 12.99 2.86 -0.87
N GLN A 72 13.33 1.91 0.00
CA GLN A 72 14.64 1.87 0.67
C GLN A 72 15.77 1.37 -0.25
N ASN A 73 15.46 0.43 -1.15
CA ASN A 73 16.43 -0.19 -2.05
C ASN A 73 16.43 0.43 -3.46
N ALA A 74 15.63 1.46 -3.68
CA ALA A 74 15.61 2.16 -4.95
C ALA A 74 16.96 2.85 -5.22
N PRO A 75 17.37 2.96 -6.50
CA PRO A 75 18.60 3.65 -6.86
C PRO A 75 18.62 5.10 -6.36
N PRO A 76 19.79 5.66 -5.99
CA PRO A 76 19.90 7.03 -5.48
C PRO A 76 19.24 8.08 -6.37
N GLU A 77 19.27 7.91 -7.69
CA GLU A 77 18.67 8.82 -8.66
C GLU A 77 17.14 8.94 -8.51
N TRP A 78 16.45 7.91 -8.03
CA TRP A 78 15.01 7.96 -7.73
C TRP A 78 14.69 8.83 -6.49
N HIS A 79 15.72 9.17 -5.70
CA HIS A 79 15.60 9.98 -4.49
C HIS A 79 16.09 11.42 -4.68
N ASP A 80 16.47 11.84 -5.90
CA ASP A 80 16.96 13.20 -6.16
C ASP A 80 15.96 14.30 -5.74
N TRP A 81 14.66 14.00 -5.75
CA TRP A 81 13.63 14.92 -5.26
C TRP A 81 13.84 15.37 -3.80
N LYS A 82 14.55 14.60 -2.97
CA LYS A 82 14.91 15.01 -1.59
C LYS A 82 15.74 16.29 -1.58
N ASN A 83 16.56 16.52 -2.61
CA ASN A 83 17.34 17.74 -2.78
C ASN A 83 16.49 18.97 -3.11
N ARG A 84 15.19 18.79 -3.40
CA ARG A 84 14.25 19.87 -3.73
C ARG A 84 13.41 20.30 -2.53
N LEU A 85 13.46 19.56 -1.42
CA LEU A 85 12.76 19.89 -0.20
C LEU A 85 13.67 20.67 0.74
N PHE A 86 13.32 21.91 1.01
CA PHE A 86 14.06 22.78 1.92
C PHE A 86 13.12 23.32 2.98
N THR A 87 13.53 23.26 4.25
CA THR A 87 12.78 23.86 5.36
C THR A 87 13.26 25.27 5.68
N THR A 88 14.39 25.70 5.11
CA THR A 88 14.95 27.04 5.28
C THR A 88 15.67 27.52 4.01
N GLU A 89 15.63 28.83 3.75
CA GLU A 89 16.22 29.46 2.56
C GLU A 89 17.74 29.25 2.43
N LYS A 90 18.47 29.08 3.55
CA LYS A 90 19.93 28.85 3.53
C LYS A 90 20.33 27.54 2.86
N MET A 91 19.53 26.48 2.96
CA MET A 91 19.84 25.19 2.33
C MET A 91 19.67 25.22 0.81
N LYS A 92 18.84 26.12 0.29
CA LYS A 92 18.60 26.28 -1.15
C LYS A 92 19.85 26.77 -1.91
N GLN A 93 20.68 27.59 -1.25
CA GLN A 93 21.88 28.18 -1.87
C GLN A 93 23.09 27.23 -1.90
N GLN A 94 23.12 26.21 -1.04
CA GLN A 94 24.18 25.19 -1.05
C GLN A 94 23.98 24.14 -2.15
N ASN A 95 22.74 23.81 -2.51
CA ASN A 95 22.44 22.84 -3.57
C ASN A 95 22.39 23.45 -4.99
N ALA A 96 22.58 24.76 -5.12
CA ALA A 96 22.53 25.50 -6.40
C ALA A 96 23.92 25.85 -6.97
N LYS A 97 25.00 25.36 -6.36
CA LYS A 97 26.39 25.49 -6.82
C LYS A 97 26.91 24.14 -7.27
#